data_AF-A0A2D6MVD7-F1
#
_entry.id   AF-A0A2D6MVD7-F1
#
_cell.length_a   1.000
_cell.length_b   1.000
_cell.length_c   1.000
_cell.angle_alpha   90.00
_cell.angle_beta   90.00
_cell.angle_gamma   90.00
#
_symmetry.space_group_name_H-M   'P 1'
#
loop_
_entity.id
_entity.type
_entity.pdbx_description
1 polymer ?
#
loop_
_entity_poly.entity_id
_entity_poly.type
_entity_poly.pdbx_seq_one_letter_code
_entity_poly.pdbx_strand_id
1 'polypeptide(L)'
;MRSWCCQEARLDGGRGAIQGNSDILIIHVDTDVAAEAEIDRARECPPPGDSANEVRTLILEWLGVNGLSEDILLCVPSMSSETWALVALYPDDPLVVPCDTTTADSTCVECRRDIKARLRRLGSALRPKLIVPGSGRGALKSNARAFRAHQDRLTNGWNNVTSVCSEARRFDADLCAALP
;
A
#
# COMPACT_ATOMS: atom_id res chain seq x y z
N MET A 1 7.62 9.15 8.30
CA MET A 1 6.32 9.73 7.88
C MET A 1 5.79 10.73 8.88
N ARG A 2 5.41 10.30 10.11
CA ARG A 2 4.91 11.18 11.18
C ARG A 2 5.74 12.46 11.39
N SER A 3 7.07 12.34 11.49
CA SER A 3 7.97 13.49 11.65
C SER A 3 7.86 14.51 10.52
N TRP A 4 7.72 14.05 9.27
CA TRP A 4 7.53 14.92 8.11
C TRP A 4 6.15 15.57 8.14
N CYS A 5 5.06 14.82 8.34
CA CYS A 5 3.72 15.40 8.47
C CYS A 5 3.64 16.48 9.55
N CYS A 6 4.19 16.21 10.75
CA CYS A 6 4.19 17.16 11.84
C CYS A 6 5.08 18.38 11.58
N GLN A 7 6.14 18.23 10.76
CA GLN A 7 6.96 19.36 10.32
C GLN A 7 6.16 20.27 9.37
N GLU A 8 5.47 19.68 8.39
CA GLU A 8 4.62 20.42 7.44
C GLU A 8 3.44 21.11 8.13
N ALA A 9 2.82 20.44 9.11
CA ALA A 9 1.79 21.02 9.97
C ALA A 9 2.28 22.30 10.69
N ARG A 10 3.56 22.35 11.09
CA ARG A 10 4.15 23.50 11.80
C ARG A 10 4.55 24.65 10.88
N LEU A 11 4.91 24.36 9.62
CA LEU A 11 5.43 25.38 8.70
C LEU A 11 4.30 26.25 8.12
N ASP A 12 3.16 25.66 7.76
CA ASP A 12 2.05 26.39 7.12
C ASP A 12 0.68 25.74 7.39
N GLY A 13 0.47 25.20 8.60
CA GLY A 13 -0.77 24.50 8.94
C GLY A 13 -1.03 23.27 8.05
N GLY A 14 0.05 22.63 7.57
CA GLY A 14 -0.01 21.49 6.66
C GLY A 14 -0.18 21.85 5.20
N ARG A 15 -0.41 23.13 4.85
CA ARG A 15 -0.67 23.59 3.47
C ARG A 15 0.58 23.78 2.61
N GLY A 16 1.74 24.00 3.23
CA GLY A 16 3.02 24.17 2.53
C GLY A 16 3.44 22.93 1.74
N ALA A 17 3.20 21.73 2.27
CA ALA A 17 3.38 20.46 1.55
C ALA A 17 2.45 20.29 0.35
N ILE A 18 1.33 21.04 0.34
CA ILE A 18 0.24 21.02 -0.65
C ILE A 18 0.46 22.07 -1.74
N GLN A 19 1.44 22.97 -1.59
CA GLN A 19 1.67 24.09 -2.50
C GLN A 19 3.00 24.02 -3.27
N GLY A 20 3.63 22.84 -3.33
CA GLY A 20 4.80 22.63 -4.17
C GLY A 20 4.46 22.67 -5.67
N ASN A 21 5.43 23.01 -6.53
CA ASN A 21 5.35 22.97 -8.00
C ASN A 21 5.18 21.55 -8.59
N SER A 22 4.51 20.65 -7.88
CA SER A 22 4.24 19.28 -8.31
C SER A 22 2.83 19.22 -8.87
N ASP A 23 2.63 18.56 -10.01
CA ASP A 23 1.30 18.35 -10.55
C ASP A 23 0.46 17.44 -9.64
N ILE A 24 1.11 16.43 -9.02
CA ILE A 24 0.50 15.49 -8.07
C ILE A 24 1.52 15.11 -6.99
N LEU A 25 1.11 15.08 -5.72
CA LEU A 25 1.84 14.50 -4.59
C LEU A 25 1.20 13.17 -4.16
N ILE A 26 1.96 12.08 -4.20
CA ILE A 26 1.51 10.77 -3.70
C ILE A 26 2.16 10.50 -2.34
N ILE A 27 1.34 10.33 -1.32
CA ILE A 27 1.75 9.88 0.01
C ILE A 27 1.50 8.38 0.10
N HIS A 28 2.56 7.59 0.15
CA HIS A 28 2.49 6.13 0.28
C HIS A 28 2.84 5.68 1.70
N VAL A 29 1.90 5.02 2.38
CA VAL A 29 2.07 4.47 3.73
C VAL A 29 1.41 3.10 3.81
N ASP A 30 2.16 2.06 4.19
CA ASP A 30 1.61 0.72 4.46
C ASP A 30 0.81 0.73 5.79
N THR A 31 -0.21 -0.12 5.91
CA THR A 31 -1.05 -0.13 7.14
C THR A 31 -0.38 -0.73 8.38
N ASP A 32 0.80 -1.33 8.27
CA ASP A 32 1.50 -1.88 9.43
C ASP A 32 1.85 -0.81 10.47
N VAL A 33 1.96 0.46 10.04
CA VAL A 33 2.09 1.63 10.93
C VAL A 33 0.93 1.73 11.94
N ALA A 34 -0.28 1.26 11.59
CA ALA A 34 -1.44 1.28 12.49
C ALA A 34 -1.27 0.33 13.68
N ALA A 35 -0.42 -0.70 13.56
CA ALA A 35 -0.15 -1.68 14.61
C ALA A 35 1.04 -1.29 15.50
N GLU A 36 1.72 -0.17 15.23
CA GLU A 36 2.75 0.34 16.12
C GLU A 36 2.15 0.71 17.48
N ALA A 37 2.81 0.36 18.57
CA ALA A 37 2.28 0.52 19.93
C ALA A 37 1.95 1.98 20.30
N GLU A 38 2.60 2.96 19.66
CA GLU A 38 2.31 4.38 19.87
C GLU A 38 1.07 4.88 19.10
N ILE A 39 0.62 4.12 18.10
CA ILE A 39 -0.49 4.46 17.23
C ILE A 39 -1.73 3.65 17.63
N ASP A 40 -1.61 2.32 17.72
CA ASP A 40 -2.66 1.39 18.18
C ASP A 40 -4.04 1.61 17.53
N ARG A 41 -4.06 1.76 16.19
CA ARG A 41 -5.28 1.93 15.38
C ARG A 41 -5.50 0.79 14.39
N ALA A 42 -4.76 -0.30 14.51
CA ALA A 42 -4.99 -1.48 13.67
C ALA A 42 -6.39 -2.05 13.92
N ARG A 43 -7.06 -2.42 12.83
CA ARG A 43 -8.37 -3.07 12.83
C ARG A 43 -8.27 -4.46 12.22
N GLU A 44 -9.28 -5.28 12.47
CA GLU A 44 -9.37 -6.61 11.87
C GLU A 44 -9.49 -6.51 10.34
N CYS A 45 -9.00 -7.55 9.67
CA CYS A 45 -9.07 -7.70 8.23
C CYS A 45 -9.52 -9.13 7.95
N PRO A 46 -10.64 -9.36 7.24
CA PRO A 46 -11.41 -8.40 6.42
C PRO A 46 -12.41 -7.52 7.19
N PRO A 47 -12.80 -6.34 6.63
CA PRO A 47 -12.43 -5.84 5.31
C PRO A 47 -11.05 -5.12 5.27
N PRO A 48 -10.35 -5.10 4.11
CA PRO A 48 -9.05 -4.44 3.95
C PRO A 48 -9.02 -2.96 4.31
N GLY A 49 -10.16 -2.29 4.13
CA GLY A 49 -10.31 -0.86 4.30
C GLY A 49 -10.25 -0.39 5.75
N ASP A 50 -10.50 -1.23 6.75
CA ASP A 50 -10.66 -0.76 8.14
C ASP A 50 -9.36 -0.16 8.69
N SER A 51 -8.25 -0.90 8.66
CA SER A 51 -6.94 -0.36 9.06
C SER A 51 -6.46 0.75 8.10
N ALA A 52 -6.77 0.62 6.81
CA ALA A 52 -6.38 1.60 5.80
C ALA A 52 -7.07 2.95 5.99
N ASN A 53 -8.32 2.97 6.46
CA ASN A 53 -9.05 4.19 6.79
C ASN A 53 -8.50 4.86 8.06
N GLU A 54 -8.11 4.07 9.06
CA GLU A 54 -7.46 4.57 10.27
C GLU A 54 -6.13 5.26 9.93
N VAL A 55 -5.31 4.67 9.05
CA VAL A 55 -4.05 5.30 8.58
C VAL A 55 -4.32 6.57 7.78
N ARG A 56 -5.30 6.60 6.89
CA ARG A 56 -5.68 7.83 6.17
C ARG A 56 -6.09 8.94 7.14
N THR A 57 -6.88 8.60 8.15
CA THR A 57 -7.30 9.54 9.20
C THR A 57 -6.10 10.06 9.99
N LEU A 58 -5.18 9.17 10.36
CA LEU A 58 -3.95 9.51 11.07
C LEU A 58 -3.03 10.45 10.26
N ILE A 59 -2.94 10.26 8.95
CA ILE A 59 -2.17 11.17 8.07
C ILE A 59 -2.79 12.58 8.09
N LEU A 60 -4.13 12.69 8.02
CA LEU A 60 -4.83 13.98 8.11
C LEU A 60 -4.58 14.65 9.47
N GLU A 61 -4.68 13.89 10.57
CA GLU A 61 -4.39 14.36 11.93
C GLU A 61 -2.95 14.85 12.06
N TRP A 62 -1.97 14.12 11.53
CA TRP A 62 -0.57 14.53 11.57
C TRP A 62 -0.27 15.77 10.73
N LEU A 63 -0.99 15.97 9.64
CA LEU A 63 -0.91 17.15 8.79
C LEU A 63 -1.70 18.35 9.37
N GLY A 64 -2.64 18.11 10.28
CA GLY A 64 -3.50 19.16 10.85
C GLY A 64 -4.57 19.67 9.88
N VAL A 65 -5.02 18.82 8.94
CA VAL A 65 -6.01 19.18 7.92
C VAL A 65 -7.26 18.29 8.01
N ASN A 66 -8.41 18.80 7.58
CA ASN A 66 -9.67 18.06 7.58
C ASN A 66 -9.94 17.31 6.25
N GLY A 67 -9.05 17.48 5.28
CA GLY A 67 -9.13 16.92 3.94
C GLY A 67 -7.89 17.28 3.16
N LEU A 68 -7.65 16.55 2.08
CA LEU A 68 -6.56 16.79 1.14
C LEU A 68 -7.09 17.55 -0.08
N SER A 69 -6.19 18.29 -0.73
CA SER A 69 -6.46 18.85 -2.05
C SER A 69 -6.46 17.74 -3.11
N GLU A 70 -7.08 18.00 -4.26
CA GLU A 70 -7.28 17.00 -5.34
C GLU A 70 -5.96 16.51 -5.95
N ASP A 71 -4.89 17.31 -5.83
CA ASP A 71 -3.53 17.00 -6.26
C ASP A 71 -2.73 16.18 -5.23
N ILE A 72 -3.31 15.81 -4.07
CA ILE A 72 -2.68 14.95 -3.08
C ILE A 72 -3.42 13.62 -2.94
N LEU A 73 -2.72 12.54 -3.25
CA LEU A 73 -3.27 11.19 -3.24
C LEU A 73 -2.67 10.36 -2.11
N LEU A 74 -3.52 9.66 -1.37
CA LEU A 74 -3.10 8.69 -0.36
C LEU A 74 -3.07 7.28 -0.95
N CYS A 75 -1.87 6.76 -1.18
CA CYS A 75 -1.64 5.36 -1.51
C CYS A 75 -1.47 4.57 -0.20
N VAL A 76 -2.54 3.96 0.30
CA VAL A 76 -2.51 3.14 1.52
C VAL A 76 -2.92 1.72 1.17
N PRO A 77 -1.96 0.84 0.81
CA PRO A 77 -2.22 -0.59 0.72
C PRO A 77 -2.73 -1.10 2.07
N SER A 78 -3.50 -2.19 2.08
CA SER A 78 -3.88 -2.87 3.33
C SER A 78 -2.65 -3.55 3.96
N MET A 79 -2.64 -4.86 4.19
CA MET A 79 -1.59 -5.49 4.99
C MET A 79 -0.15 -5.37 4.44
N SER A 80 0.02 -5.23 3.13
CA SER A 80 1.35 -5.22 2.48
C SER A 80 1.27 -4.74 1.03
N SER A 81 2.11 -3.78 0.66
CA SER A 81 2.30 -3.34 -0.73
C SER A 81 2.77 -4.47 -1.67
N GLU A 82 3.45 -5.50 -1.14
CA GLU A 82 3.83 -6.69 -1.91
C GLU A 82 2.63 -7.52 -2.39
N THR A 83 1.44 -7.32 -1.82
CA THR A 83 0.20 -7.91 -2.33
C THR A 83 -0.04 -7.48 -3.76
N TRP A 84 0.12 -6.20 -4.08
CA TRP A 84 -0.08 -5.70 -5.44
C TRP A 84 0.93 -6.30 -6.41
N ALA A 85 2.17 -6.53 -5.97
CA ALA A 85 3.17 -7.21 -6.78
C ALA A 85 2.87 -8.69 -7.01
N LEU A 86 2.30 -9.39 -6.01
CA LEU A 86 1.85 -10.76 -6.17
C LEU A 86 0.75 -10.85 -7.24
N VAL A 87 -0.29 -10.01 -7.10
CA VAL A 87 -1.44 -10.01 -8.02
C VAL A 87 -1.03 -9.61 -9.44
N ALA A 88 -0.15 -8.62 -9.60
CA ALA A 88 0.31 -8.18 -10.91
C ALA A 88 1.14 -9.26 -11.65
N LEU A 89 2.02 -9.97 -10.93
CA LEU A 89 2.96 -10.92 -11.55
C LEU A 89 2.46 -12.36 -11.61
N TYR A 90 1.53 -12.72 -10.73
CA TYR A 90 1.02 -14.09 -10.54
C TYR A 90 -0.51 -14.06 -10.31
N PRO A 91 -1.31 -13.53 -11.24
CA PRO A 91 -2.75 -13.37 -11.06
C PRO A 91 -3.48 -14.71 -10.86
N ASP A 92 -2.95 -15.80 -11.40
CA ASP A 92 -3.53 -17.15 -11.28
C ASP A 92 -3.12 -17.89 -9.99
N ASP A 93 -2.38 -17.24 -9.09
CA ASP A 93 -1.98 -17.87 -7.83
C ASP A 93 -3.21 -18.13 -6.94
N PRO A 94 -3.36 -19.32 -6.32
CA PRO A 94 -4.54 -19.64 -5.50
C PRO A 94 -4.78 -18.72 -4.31
N LEU A 95 -3.79 -17.92 -3.91
CA LEU A 95 -3.93 -16.93 -2.84
C LEU A 95 -4.48 -15.58 -3.33
N VAL A 96 -4.56 -15.37 -4.64
CA VAL A 96 -5.15 -14.18 -5.27
C VAL A 96 -6.66 -14.37 -5.30
N VAL A 97 -7.27 -14.21 -4.13
CA VAL A 97 -8.72 -14.23 -3.92
C VAL A 97 -9.16 -12.83 -3.49
N PRO A 98 -10.11 -12.19 -4.20
CA PRO A 98 -10.67 -10.90 -3.80
C PRO A 98 -11.30 -10.95 -2.41
N CYS A 99 -11.35 -9.81 -1.73
CA CYS A 99 -12.06 -9.68 -0.47
C CYS A 99 -13.56 -9.55 -0.73
N ASP A 100 -14.24 -10.68 -0.97
CA ASP A 100 -15.69 -10.72 -0.84
C ASP A 100 -16.09 -10.75 0.65
N THR A 101 -17.21 -10.14 0.99
CA THR A 101 -17.73 -10.07 2.36
C THR A 101 -18.51 -11.32 2.76
N THR A 102 -18.44 -12.41 1.96
CA THR A 102 -19.41 -13.52 2.02
C THR A 102 -18.83 -14.89 2.34
N THR A 103 -17.52 -15.10 2.19
CA THR A 103 -16.88 -16.40 2.48
C THR A 103 -16.05 -16.34 3.77
N ALA A 104 -16.65 -16.76 4.88
CA ALA A 104 -16.05 -16.77 6.21
C ALA A 104 -14.75 -17.61 6.34
N ASP A 105 -14.48 -18.49 5.36
CA ASP A 105 -13.43 -19.51 5.46
C ASP A 105 -12.12 -19.18 4.71
N SER A 106 -12.05 -18.07 3.98
CA SER A 106 -10.82 -17.72 3.24
C SER A 106 -10.35 -16.29 3.52
N THR A 107 -9.13 -16.16 4.03
CA THR A 107 -8.47 -14.84 4.13
C THR A 107 -8.13 -14.38 2.72
N CYS A 108 -8.85 -13.37 2.25
CA CYS A 108 -8.60 -12.74 0.96
C CYS A 108 -7.21 -12.11 0.86
N VAL A 109 -6.73 -11.88 -0.36
CA VAL A 109 -5.33 -11.57 -0.66
C VAL A 109 -4.79 -10.34 0.10
N GLU A 110 -5.59 -9.29 0.25
CA GLU A 110 -5.18 -8.05 0.93
C GLU A 110 -5.06 -8.18 2.45
N CYS A 111 -5.67 -9.21 3.04
CA CYS A 111 -5.62 -9.47 4.47
C CYS A 111 -4.52 -10.48 4.88
N ARG A 112 -3.72 -10.99 3.93
CA ARG A 112 -2.74 -12.05 4.21
C ARG A 112 -1.39 -11.48 4.67
N ARG A 113 -0.81 -12.08 5.72
CA ARG A 113 0.50 -11.69 6.29
C ARG A 113 1.70 -12.40 5.66
N ASP A 114 1.46 -13.51 4.97
CA ASP A 114 2.48 -14.39 4.39
C ASP A 114 2.81 -14.06 2.91
N ILE A 115 2.27 -12.96 2.37
CA ILE A 115 2.45 -12.52 0.97
C ILE A 115 3.93 -12.39 0.60
N LYS A 116 4.77 -11.78 1.45
CA LYS A 116 6.22 -11.68 1.21
C LYS A 116 6.88 -13.06 1.04
N ALA A 117 6.47 -14.05 1.83
CA ALA A 117 6.99 -15.41 1.75
C ALA A 117 6.51 -16.13 0.49
N ARG A 118 5.24 -15.93 0.09
CA ARG A 118 4.70 -16.45 -1.18
C ARG A 118 5.42 -15.83 -2.38
N LEU A 119 5.52 -14.51 -2.43
CA LEU A 119 6.17 -13.76 -3.50
C LEU A 119 7.65 -14.13 -3.65
N ARG A 120 8.37 -14.37 -2.55
CA ARG A 120 9.75 -14.90 -2.58
C ARG A 120 9.84 -16.26 -3.27
N ARG A 121 8.87 -17.15 -3.02
CA ARG A 121 8.84 -18.53 -3.54
C ARG A 121 8.57 -18.53 -5.04
N LEU A 122 7.49 -17.85 -5.47
CA LEU A 122 7.12 -17.72 -6.89
C LEU A 122 8.18 -16.94 -7.67
N GLY A 123 8.71 -15.88 -7.06
CA GLY A 123 9.77 -15.03 -7.60
C GLY A 123 11.18 -15.64 -7.55
N SER A 124 11.32 -16.92 -7.20
CA SER A 124 12.64 -17.55 -7.04
C SER A 124 13.44 -17.62 -8.34
N ALA A 125 12.76 -17.68 -9.49
CA ALA A 125 13.35 -17.62 -10.82
C ALA A 125 13.62 -16.19 -11.31
N LEU A 126 13.00 -15.17 -10.72
CA LEU A 126 13.20 -13.77 -11.12
C LEU A 126 14.65 -13.33 -10.89
N ARG A 127 15.19 -12.58 -11.85
CA ARG A 127 16.51 -11.97 -11.76
C ARG A 127 16.39 -10.48 -12.11
N PRO A 128 16.69 -9.58 -11.16
CA PRO A 128 16.92 -9.82 -9.73
C PRO A 128 15.64 -10.31 -8.98
N LYS A 129 15.82 -10.91 -7.79
CA LYS A 129 14.70 -11.37 -6.92
C LYS A 129 14.04 -10.19 -6.22
N LEU A 130 12.70 -10.15 -6.23
CA LEU A 130 11.89 -9.12 -5.57
C LEU A 130 12.03 -9.13 -4.05
N ILE A 131 11.99 -10.32 -3.45
CA ILE A 131 12.10 -10.51 -1.99
C ILE A 131 13.40 -11.26 -1.67
N VAL A 132 14.18 -10.72 -0.75
CA VAL A 132 15.48 -11.26 -0.32
C VAL A 132 15.54 -11.42 1.21
N PRO A 133 16.48 -12.20 1.76
CA PRO A 133 16.67 -12.28 3.21
C PRO A 133 16.98 -10.91 3.84
N GLY A 134 16.38 -10.65 5.00
CA GLY A 134 16.62 -9.49 5.86
C GLY A 134 17.70 -9.72 6.91
N SER A 135 17.86 -8.77 7.83
CA SER A 135 18.87 -8.79 8.90
C SER A 135 18.55 -9.75 10.06
N GLY A 136 17.30 -10.21 10.19
CA GLY A 136 16.86 -11.14 11.23
C GLY A 136 16.67 -12.58 10.74
N ARG A 137 16.69 -13.55 11.66
CA ARG A 137 16.37 -14.95 11.35
C ARG A 137 14.96 -15.05 10.79
N GLY A 138 14.84 -15.51 9.54
CA GLY A 138 13.56 -15.63 8.85
C GLY A 138 12.98 -14.32 8.32
N ALA A 139 13.64 -13.17 8.56
CA ALA A 139 13.18 -11.88 8.07
C ALA A 139 13.27 -11.81 6.55
N LEU A 140 12.25 -11.24 5.92
CA LEU A 140 12.20 -10.99 4.48
C LEU A 140 12.18 -9.49 4.24
N LYS A 141 12.90 -9.02 3.23
CA LYS A 141 12.90 -7.63 2.81
C LYS A 141 12.68 -7.50 1.31
N SER A 142 12.06 -6.40 0.92
CA SER A 142 11.85 -6.05 -0.47
C SER A 142 13.12 -5.46 -1.07
N ASN A 143 13.40 -5.82 -2.31
CA ASN A 143 14.58 -5.41 -3.04
C ASN A 143 14.19 -4.32 -4.05
N ALA A 144 14.36 -3.05 -3.67
CA ALA A 144 13.95 -1.91 -4.49
C ALA A 144 14.53 -1.94 -5.91
N ARG A 145 15.78 -2.40 -6.09
CA ARG A 145 16.38 -2.57 -7.43
C ARG A 145 15.61 -3.60 -8.26
N ALA A 146 15.11 -4.65 -7.63
CA ALA A 146 14.34 -5.66 -8.33
C ALA A 146 12.94 -5.20 -8.69
N PHE A 147 12.25 -4.49 -7.80
CA PHE A 147 10.96 -3.89 -8.13
C PHE A 147 11.09 -2.93 -9.32
N ARG A 148 12.13 -2.09 -9.35
CA ARG A 148 12.44 -1.26 -10.53
C ARG A 148 12.72 -2.08 -11.79
N ALA A 149 13.50 -3.15 -11.69
CA ALA A 149 13.84 -3.99 -12.84
C ALA A 149 12.63 -4.75 -13.42
N HIS A 150 11.57 -4.95 -12.63
CA HIS A 150 10.33 -5.61 -13.07
C HIS A 150 9.15 -4.63 -13.18
N GLN A 151 9.39 -3.32 -13.16
CA GLN A 151 8.34 -2.31 -13.13
C GLN A 151 7.35 -2.45 -14.29
N ASP A 152 7.84 -2.69 -15.52
CA ASP A 152 6.97 -2.81 -16.70
C ASP A 152 5.97 -3.95 -16.55
N ARG A 153 6.39 -5.08 -15.95
CA ARG A 153 5.51 -6.22 -15.69
C ARG A 153 4.51 -5.92 -14.58
N LEU A 154 4.93 -5.18 -13.55
CA LEU A 154 4.06 -4.75 -12.47
C LEU A 154 2.98 -3.78 -12.99
N THR A 155 3.39 -2.79 -13.80
CA THR A 155 2.50 -1.82 -14.45
C THR A 155 1.55 -2.50 -15.43
N ASN A 156 2.04 -3.41 -16.28
CA ASN A 156 1.17 -4.16 -17.21
C ASN A 156 0.15 -5.05 -16.47
N GLY A 157 0.48 -5.49 -15.26
CA GLY A 157 -0.42 -6.27 -14.40
C GLY A 157 -1.38 -5.41 -13.57
N TRP A 158 -1.35 -4.08 -13.67
CA TRP A 158 -2.11 -3.18 -12.79
C TRP A 158 -3.63 -3.42 -12.84
N ASN A 159 -4.17 -3.72 -14.03
CA ASN A 159 -5.60 -4.06 -14.17
C ASN A 159 -6.01 -5.31 -13.36
N ASN A 160 -5.10 -6.27 -13.17
CA ASN A 160 -5.36 -7.41 -12.29
C ASN A 160 -5.38 -6.95 -10.83
N VAL A 161 -4.49 -6.03 -10.46
CA VAL A 161 -4.44 -5.48 -9.11
C VAL A 161 -5.72 -4.73 -8.77
N THR A 162 -6.18 -3.81 -9.62
CA THR A 162 -7.38 -3.00 -9.35
C THR A 162 -8.68 -3.80 -9.45
N SER A 163 -8.71 -4.90 -10.21
CA SER A 163 -9.87 -5.80 -10.22
C SER A 163 -9.98 -6.63 -8.95
N VAL A 164 -8.86 -7.02 -8.33
CA VAL A 164 -8.84 -7.89 -7.13
C VAL A 164 -8.76 -7.12 -5.81
N CYS A 165 -7.92 -6.09 -5.73
CA CYS A 165 -7.56 -5.38 -4.51
C CYS A 165 -8.38 -4.08 -4.36
N SER A 166 -9.16 -3.95 -3.29
CA SER A 166 -10.01 -2.78 -3.05
C SER A 166 -9.20 -1.52 -2.78
N GLU A 167 -8.09 -1.62 -2.04
CA GLU A 167 -7.26 -0.43 -1.75
C GLU A 167 -6.50 0.05 -2.97
N ALA A 168 -6.09 -0.87 -3.87
CA ALA A 168 -5.51 -0.50 -5.16
C ALA A 168 -6.53 0.18 -6.06
N ARG A 169 -7.76 -0.37 -6.12
CA ARG A 169 -8.86 0.22 -6.91
C ARG A 169 -9.21 1.61 -6.43
N ARG A 170 -9.21 1.84 -5.10
CA ARG A 170 -9.43 3.17 -4.53
C ARG A 170 -8.33 4.14 -4.96
N PHE A 171 -7.06 3.75 -4.82
CA PHE A 171 -5.95 4.59 -5.27
C PHE A 171 -5.99 4.88 -6.77
N ASP A 172 -6.34 3.89 -7.60
CA ASP A 172 -6.49 4.05 -9.05
C ASP A 172 -7.60 5.04 -9.42
N ALA A 173 -8.75 4.96 -8.75
CA ALA A 173 -9.84 5.91 -8.94
C ALA A 173 -9.44 7.34 -8.54
N ASP A 174 -8.74 7.48 -7.41
CA ASP A 174 -8.24 8.78 -6.93
C ASP A 174 -7.20 9.36 -7.92
N LEU A 175 -6.31 8.51 -8.46
CA LEU A 175 -5.32 8.91 -9.47
C LEU A 175 -5.97 9.32 -10.79
N CYS A 176 -6.96 8.57 -11.28
CA CYS A 176 -7.69 8.92 -12.49
C CYS A 176 -8.48 10.23 -12.35
N ALA A 177 -8.98 10.53 -11.15
CA ALA A 177 -9.68 11.78 -10.87
C ALA A 177 -8.74 13.00 -10.82
N ALA A 178 -7.48 12.80 -10.41
CA ALA A 178 -6.49 13.87 -10.31
C ALA A 178 -5.72 14.15 -11.61
N LEU A 179 -5.76 13.23 -12.58
CA LEU A 179 -5.14 13.41 -13.89
C LEU A 179 -6.08 14.15 -14.86
N PRO A 180 -5.60 15.18 -15.59
CA PRO A 180 -6.40 15.97 -16.52
C PRO A 180 -6.76 15.22 -17.82
#